data_AF-A0A424JIA5-F1
#
_entry.id   AF-A0A424JIA5-F1
#
_cell.length_a   1.000
_cell.length_b   1.000
_cell.length_c   1.000
_cell.angle_alpha   90.00
_cell.angle_beta   90.00
_cell.angle_gamma   90.00
#
_symmetry.space_group_name_H-M   'P 1'
#
loop_
_entity.id
_entity.type
_entity.pdbx_description
1 polymer ?
#
loop_
_entity_poly.entity_id
_entity_poly.type
_entity_poly.pdbx_seq_one_letter_code
_entity_poly.pdbx_strand_id
1 'polypeptide(L)'
;MAWKKKLKSYRGKNDSYSFRNKLKKEKKLNDTFESILNTLTLEEIISLKLELSSCYINNRLYNIPIYYNLIYIVREAVLNYALSATRTKADAARFLGIDESTFKSELKKFNIST
;
A
#
# COMPACT_ATOMS: atom_id res chain seq x y z
N MET A 1 -7.79 -26.98 -35.81
CA MET A 1 -7.42 -26.26 -34.56
C MET A 1 -8.48 -25.22 -34.27
N ALA A 2 -9.21 -25.34 -33.16
CA ALA A 2 -10.27 -24.40 -32.81
C ALA A 2 -9.65 -23.07 -32.32
N TRP A 3 -10.03 -21.95 -32.95
CA TRP A 3 -9.69 -20.61 -32.49
C TRP A 3 -10.33 -20.37 -31.12
N LYS A 4 -9.55 -20.57 -30.04
CA LYS A 4 -9.96 -20.13 -28.70
C LYS A 4 -9.81 -18.60 -28.67
N LYS A 5 -10.95 -17.90 -28.73
CA LYS A 5 -11.05 -16.47 -28.42
C LYS A 5 -10.39 -16.28 -27.05
N LYS A 6 -9.21 -15.64 -27.00
CA LYS A 6 -8.52 -15.33 -25.74
C LYS A 6 -9.49 -14.45 -24.96
N LEU A 7 -10.15 -14.99 -23.92
CA LEU A 7 -11.03 -14.22 -23.05
C LEU A 7 -10.23 -12.97 -22.67
N LYS A 8 -10.74 -11.79 -23.06
CA LYS A 8 -10.09 -10.52 -22.75
C LYS A 8 -9.79 -10.60 -21.25
N SER A 9 -8.51 -10.53 -20.88
CA SER A 9 -8.09 -10.50 -19.48
C SER A 9 -9.03 -9.52 -18.81
N TYR A 10 -9.91 -10.00 -17.93
CA TYR A 10 -10.81 -9.12 -17.21
C TYR A 10 -9.84 -8.28 -16.38
N ARG A 11 -9.57 -7.03 -16.78
CA ARG A 11 -8.63 -6.11 -16.11
C ARG A 11 -9.45 -4.99 -15.49
N GLY A 12 -9.29 -4.78 -14.19
CA GLY A 12 -10.01 -3.73 -13.48
C GLY A 12 -9.52 -2.35 -13.92
N LYS A 13 -10.25 -1.29 -13.60
CA LYS A 13 -9.73 0.08 -13.83
C LYS A 13 -8.39 0.32 -13.09
N ASN A 14 -8.11 -0.46 -12.04
CA ASN A 14 -6.89 -0.40 -11.23
C ASN A 14 -5.80 -1.43 -11.63
N ASP A 15 -5.91 -2.10 -12.78
CA ASP A 15 -4.98 -3.19 -13.17
C ASP A 15 -3.50 -2.74 -13.31
N SER A 16 -3.28 -1.45 -13.58
CA SER A 16 -1.97 -0.81 -13.62
C SER A 16 -1.49 -0.27 -12.26
N TYR A 17 -2.27 -0.42 -11.19
CA TYR A 17 -2.03 0.17 -9.88
C TYR A 17 -1.38 -0.79 -8.87
N SER A 18 -0.77 -1.89 -9.33
CA SER A 18 -0.01 -2.74 -8.41
C SER A 18 1.16 -1.94 -7.82
N PHE A 19 1.07 -1.63 -6.52
CA PHE A 19 2.07 -0.85 -5.79
C PHE A 19 3.48 -1.45 -5.93
N ARG A 20 3.56 -2.79 -5.92
CA ARG A 20 4.79 -3.55 -6.19
C ARG A 20 5.35 -3.25 -7.59
N ASN A 21 4.53 -3.29 -8.63
CA ASN A 21 4.99 -3.01 -10.00
C ASN A 21 5.45 -1.56 -10.16
N LYS A 22 4.78 -0.61 -9.50
CA LYS A 22 5.22 0.79 -9.46
C LYS A 22 6.62 0.91 -8.85
N LEU A 23 6.85 0.31 -7.68
CA LEU A 23 8.15 0.34 -7.01
C LEU A 23 9.25 -0.41 -7.78
N LYS A 24 8.93 -1.52 -8.45
CA LYS A 24 9.88 -2.21 -9.36
C LYS A 24 10.25 -1.31 -10.54
N LYS A 25 9.29 -0.58 -11.12
CA LYS A 25 9.55 0.39 -12.20
C LYS A 25 10.44 1.54 -11.74
N GLU A 26 10.27 2.00 -10.50
CA GLU A 26 11.12 3.02 -9.85
C GLU A 26 12.50 2.47 -9.43
N LYS A 27 12.80 1.19 -9.69
CA LYS A 27 14.04 0.49 -9.28
C LYS A 27 14.29 0.52 -7.76
N LYS A 28 13.23 0.65 -6.96
CA LYS A 28 13.31 0.63 -5.49
C LYS A 28 13.21 -0.77 -4.90
N LEU A 29 12.77 -1.75 -5.68
CA LEU A 29 12.65 -3.15 -5.28
C LEU A 29 13.62 -4.03 -6.08
N ASN A 30 14.21 -5.00 -5.39
CA ASN A 30 14.96 -6.11 -5.96
C ASN A 30 14.33 -7.42 -5.46
N ASP A 31 14.45 -8.50 -6.22
CA ASP A 31 13.85 -9.79 -5.85
C ASP A 31 14.48 -10.36 -4.56
N THR A 32 15.77 -10.10 -4.32
CA THR A 32 16.45 -10.43 -3.05
C THR A 32 15.86 -9.64 -1.87
N PHE A 33 15.59 -8.35 -2.08
CA PHE A 33 14.99 -7.50 -1.06
C PHE A 33 13.56 -7.93 -0.72
N GLU A 34 12.76 -8.35 -1.72
CA GLU A 34 11.41 -8.88 -1.48
C GLU A 34 11.42 -10.14 -0.62
N SER A 35 12.40 -11.03 -0.81
CA SER A 35 12.56 -12.22 0.03
C SER A 35 12.90 -11.86 1.48
N ILE A 36 13.80 -10.91 1.70
CA ILE A 36 14.18 -10.43 3.05
C ILE A 36 12.98 -9.75 3.71
N LEU A 37 12.24 -8.92 2.97
CA LEU A 37 11.08 -8.22 3.49
C LEU A 37 9.96 -9.20 3.90
N ASN A 38 9.77 -10.29 3.15
CA ASN A 38 8.78 -11.30 3.47
C ASN A 38 9.10 -12.13 4.74
N THR A 39 10.37 -12.14 5.17
CA THR A 39 10.78 -12.82 6.41
C THR A 39 10.58 -11.96 7.66
N LEU A 40 10.48 -10.64 7.50
CA LEU A 40 10.33 -9.69 8.60
C LEU A 40 8.86 -9.49 8.97
N THR A 41 8.61 -9.27 10.25
CA THR A 41 7.29 -8.85 10.75
C THR A 41 7.03 -7.38 10.43
N LEU A 42 5.76 -6.96 10.47
CA LEU A 42 5.40 -5.57 10.20
C LEU A 42 5.98 -4.61 11.26
N GLU A 43 6.04 -5.06 12.50
CA GLU A 43 6.60 -4.36 13.65
C GLU A 43 8.11 -4.10 13.45
N GLU A 44 8.86 -5.11 13.00
CA GLU A 44 10.28 -4.99 12.68
C GLU A 44 10.50 -4.02 11.50
N ILE A 45 9.66 -4.10 10.45
CA ILE A 45 9.76 -3.22 9.28
C ILE A 45 9.52 -1.76 9.69
N ILE A 46 8.51 -1.49 10.52
CA ILE A 46 8.21 -0.13 10.99
C ILE A 46 9.37 0.39 11.85
N SER A 47 9.90 -0.44 12.75
CA SER A 47 11.01 -0.07 13.64
C SER A 47 12.27 0.25 12.83
N LEU A 48 12.67 -0.63 11.91
CA LEU A 48 13.80 -0.41 11.01
C LEU A 48 13.62 0.84 10.15
N LYS A 49 12.40 1.08 9.66
CA LYS A 49 12.12 2.27 8.85
C LYS A 49 12.34 3.56 9.64
N LEU A 50 11.88 3.61 10.88
CA LEU A 50 12.06 4.75 11.77
C LEU A 50 13.53 4.97 12.09
N GLU A 51 14.28 3.91 12.40
CA GLU A 51 15.71 3.96 12.70
C GLU A 51 16.53 4.49 11.51
N LEU A 52 16.27 3.99 10.31
CA LEU A 52 16.94 4.48 9.09
C LEU A 52 16.61 5.95 8.81
N SER A 53 15.37 6.37 9.05
CA SER A 53 14.96 7.77 8.90
C SER A 53 15.55 8.68 9.97
N SER A 54 15.75 8.20 11.19
CA SER A 54 16.27 8.97 12.33
C SER A 54 17.79 9.05 12.38
N CYS A 55 18.48 8.13 11.71
CA CYS A 55 19.94 8.07 11.62
C CYS A 55 20.55 9.41 11.17
N TYR A 56 19.92 10.10 10.23
CA TYR A 56 20.37 11.41 9.74
C TYR A 56 20.33 12.54 10.78
N ILE A 57 19.57 12.36 11.86
CA ILE A 57 19.32 13.38 12.90
C ILE A 57 19.86 12.88 14.26
N ASN A 58 20.75 11.89 14.27
CA ASN A 58 21.30 11.25 15.48
C ASN A 58 20.20 10.82 16.47
N ASN A 59 19.07 10.31 15.96
CA ASN A 59 17.93 9.85 16.76
C ASN A 59 17.26 10.92 17.64
N ARG A 60 17.45 12.21 17.34
CA ARG A 60 16.87 13.32 18.10
C ARG A 60 15.48 13.71 17.57
N LEU A 61 14.53 12.79 17.64
CA LEU A 61 13.13 13.00 17.21
C LEU A 61 12.19 13.41 18.36
N TYR A 62 12.72 14.11 19.36
CA TYR A 62 11.93 14.55 20.51
C TYR A 62 10.81 15.51 20.07
N ASN A 63 9.66 15.44 20.75
CA ASN A 63 8.46 16.26 20.52
C ASN A 63 7.73 16.05 19.18
N ILE A 64 8.10 15.04 18.39
CA ILE A 64 7.28 14.63 17.25
C ILE A 64 6.29 13.56 17.72
N PRO A 65 4.96 13.74 17.52
CA PRO A 65 3.95 12.78 17.94
C PRO A 65 3.89 11.57 16.99
N ILE A 66 5.01 10.85 16.83
CA ILE A 66 5.17 9.72 15.90
C ILE A 66 4.10 8.66 16.16
N TYR A 67 3.88 8.32 17.43
CA TYR A 67 2.90 7.31 17.83
C TYR A 67 1.50 7.57 17.28
N TYR A 68 1.00 8.80 17.40
CA TYR A 68 -0.33 9.18 16.89
C TYR A 68 -0.36 9.29 15.38
N ASN A 69 0.70 9.84 14.78
CA ASN A 69 0.79 10.02 13.33
C ASN A 69 0.91 8.69 12.58
N LEU A 70 1.53 7.68 13.19
CA LEU A 70 1.75 6.38 12.56
C LEU A 70 0.45 5.67 12.23
N ILE A 71 -0.60 5.86 13.04
CA ILE A 71 -1.93 5.31 12.79
C ILE A 71 -2.49 5.82 11.45
N TYR A 72 -2.30 7.09 11.13
CA TYR A 72 -2.76 7.67 9.86
C TYR A 72 -1.97 7.12 8.67
N ILE A 73 -0.65 6.96 8.82
CA ILE A 73 0.22 6.40 7.78
C ILE A 73 -0.17 4.95 7.46
N VAL A 74 -0.41 4.13 8.50
CA VAL A 74 -0.82 2.74 8.34
C VAL A 74 -2.20 2.66 7.67
N ARG A 75 -3.16 3.52 8.06
CA ARG A 75 -4.47 3.60 7.41
C ARG A 75 -4.35 3.92 5.92
N GLU A 76 -3.53 4.90 5.57
CA GLU A 76 -3.27 5.26 4.17
C GLU A 76 -2.69 4.07 3.38
N ALA A 77 -1.71 3.37 3.95
CA ALA A 77 -1.09 2.20 3.32
C ALA A 77 -2.10 1.06 3.09
N VAL A 78 -2.99 0.81 4.05
CA VAL A 78 -4.04 -0.21 3.95
C VAL A 78 -5.07 0.15 2.86
N LEU A 79 -5.46 1.43 2.74
CA LEU A 79 -6.36 1.89 1.67
C LEU A 79 -5.72 1.69 0.29
N ASN A 80 -4.44 2.05 0.14
CA ASN A 80 -3.70 1.84 -1.10
C ASN A 80 -3.57 0.35 -1.45
N TYR A 81 -3.32 -0.51 -0.46
CA TYR A 81 -3.30 -1.95 -0.66
C TYR A 81 -4.66 -2.49 -1.10
N ALA A 82 -5.75 -2.10 -0.44
CA ALA A 82 -7.09 -2.52 -0.81
C ALA A 82 -7.46 -2.10 -2.25
N LEU A 83 -7.10 -0.87 -2.65
CA LEU A 83 -7.28 -0.40 -4.04
C LEU A 83 -6.43 -1.17 -5.06
N SER A 84 -5.23 -1.61 -4.67
CA SER A 84 -4.34 -2.40 -5.50
C SER A 84 -4.78 -3.87 -5.60
N ALA A 85 -5.38 -4.43 -4.55
CA ALA A 85 -5.81 -5.82 -4.49
C ALA A 85 -7.18 -6.02 -5.17
N THR A 86 -8.01 -4.97 -5.22
CA THR A 86 -9.38 -5.02 -5.75
C THR A 86 -9.55 -4.19 -7.02
N ARG A 87 -10.70 -4.36 -7.68
CA ARG A 87 -10.96 -3.72 -9.00
C ARG A 87 -11.85 -2.50 -8.91
N THR A 88 -12.72 -2.45 -7.90
CA THR A 88 -13.70 -1.39 -7.70
C THR A 88 -13.61 -0.87 -6.26
N LYS A 89 -14.02 0.38 -6.04
CA LYS A 89 -14.02 0.99 -4.70
C LYS A 89 -15.00 0.28 -3.75
N ALA A 90 -16.09 -0.25 -4.27
CA ALA A 90 -17.04 -1.05 -3.50
C ALA A 90 -16.42 -2.37 -3.03
N ASP A 91 -15.66 -3.06 -3.90
CA ASP A 91 -14.94 -4.28 -3.51
C ASP A 91 -13.84 -3.96 -2.49
N ALA A 92 -13.13 -2.84 -2.65
CA ALA A 92 -12.11 -2.39 -1.69
C ALA A 92 -12.71 -2.12 -0.30
N ALA A 93 -13.87 -1.45 -0.25
CA ALA A 93 -14.58 -1.17 1.00
C ALA A 93 -15.00 -2.48 1.68
N ARG A 94 -15.57 -3.42 0.93
CA ARG A 94 -15.94 -4.76 1.41
C ARG A 94 -14.73 -5.57 1.89
N PHE A 95 -13.60 -5.49 1.16
CA PHE A 95 -12.35 -6.15 1.52
C PHE A 95 -11.81 -5.66 2.87
N LEU A 96 -12.00 -4.37 3.17
CA LEU A 96 -11.64 -3.76 4.45
C LEU A 96 -12.74 -3.89 5.52
N GLY A 97 -13.91 -4.43 5.19
CA GLY A 97 -15.03 -4.58 6.12
C GLY A 97 -15.72 -3.27 6.51
N ILE A 98 -15.65 -2.24 5.66
CA ILE A 98 -16.26 -0.92 5.90
C ILE A 98 -17.28 -0.55 4.84
N ASP A 99 -18.14 0.41 5.16
CA ASP A 99 -19.12 0.95 4.20
C ASP A 99 -18.43 1.75 3.08
N GLU A 100 -19.05 1.77 1.90
CA GLU A 100 -18.52 2.49 0.74
C GLU A 100 -18.46 4.01 0.96
N SER A 101 -19.38 4.58 1.74
CA SER A 101 -19.38 6.00 2.10
C SER A 101 -18.18 6.35 3.00
N THR A 102 -17.91 5.53 4.01
CA THR A 102 -16.75 5.67 4.89
C THR A 102 -15.46 5.55 4.10
N PHE A 103 -15.35 4.54 3.23
CA PHE A 103 -14.19 4.35 2.36
C PHE A 103 -13.94 5.57 1.46
N LYS A 104 -14.99 6.12 0.82
CA LYS A 104 -14.87 7.35 0.02
C LYS A 104 -14.42 8.56 0.84
N SER A 105 -14.89 8.67 2.09
CA SER A 105 -14.48 9.76 2.98
C SER A 105 -13.01 9.66 3.36
N GLU A 106 -12.52 8.45 3.65
CA GLU A 106 -11.12 8.20 3.98
C GLU A 106 -10.21 8.45 2.77
N LEU A 107 -10.60 8.01 1.57
CA LEU A 107 -9.85 8.33 0.34
C LEU A 107 -9.71 9.84 0.10
N LYS A 108 -10.76 10.62 0.41
CA LYS A 108 -10.71 12.08 0.33
C LYS A 108 -9.76 12.68 1.38
N LYS A 109 -9.78 12.17 2.62
CA LYS A 109 -8.89 12.65 3.69
C LYS A 109 -7.41 12.49 3.32
N PHE A 110 -7.05 11.37 2.72
CA PHE A 110 -5.67 11.07 2.32
C PHE A 110 -5.31 11.56 0.91
N ASN A 111 -6.20 12.29 0.22
CA ASN A 111 -6.02 12.73 -1.17
C ASN A 111 -5.64 11.60 -2.14
N ILE A 112 -6.12 10.38 -1.88
CA ILE A 112 -5.88 9.22 -2.75
C ILE A 112 -6.87 9.30 -3.92
N SER A 113 -6.42 9.88 -5.03
CA SER A 113 -7.20 9.95 -6.27
C SER A 113 -7.12 8.62 -7.03
N THR A 114 -8.28 7.99 -7.21
CA THR A 114 -8.53 6.89 -8.16
C THR A 114 -9.80 7.16 -8.95
#